data_AF-A0A7C3DEL7-F1
#
_entry.id   AF-A0A7C3DEL7-F1
#
_cell.length_a   1.000
_cell.length_b   1.000
_cell.length_c   1.000
_cell.angle_alpha   90.00
_cell.angle_beta   90.00
_cell.angle_gamma   90.00
#
_symmetry.space_group_name_H-M   'P 1'
#
loop_
_entity.id
_entity.type
_entity.pdbx_description
1 polymer ?
#
loop_
_entity_poly.entity_id
_entity_poly.type
_entity_poly.pdbx_seq_one_letter_code
_entity_poly.pdbx_strand_id
1 'polypeptide(L)' 'MSTPRTIIDKIWDNHVVVDEPGSPAVLYIDLHLIHEVTSPQAFSGLRERGLTVHRPSQTIATMDHSIPTTPI' A
#
# COMPACT_ATOMS: atom_id res chain seq x y z
N MET A 1 -21.55 1.64 29.51
CA MET A 1 -21.36 0.53 28.55
C MET A 1 -20.65 1.10 27.33
N SER A 2 -19.62 0.46 26.79
CA SER A 2 -18.96 0.96 25.58
C SER A 2 -19.86 0.81 24.37
N THR A 3 -19.90 1.81 23.48
CA THR A 3 -20.59 1.71 22.20
C THR A 3 -20.04 0.51 21.42
N PRO A 4 -20.90 -0.43 20.96
CA PRO A 4 -20.45 -1.53 20.11
C PRO A 4 -19.75 -0.99 18.85
N ARG A 5 -18.59 -1.56 18.53
CA ARG A 5 -17.82 -1.23 17.32
C ARG A 5 -17.89 -2.37 16.31
N THR A 6 -18.00 -2.02 15.02
CA THR A 6 -17.89 -2.97 13.92
C THR A 6 -16.46 -3.51 13.79
N ILE A 7 -16.25 -4.54 12.97
CA ILE A 7 -14.89 -5.01 12.67
C ILE A 7 -14.10 -3.95 11.89
N ILE A 8 -14.77 -3.16 11.04
CA ILE A 8 -14.12 -2.12 10.23
C ILE A 8 -13.61 -1.01 11.13
N ASP A 9 -14.41 -0.54 12.10
CA ASP A 9 -13.99 0.47 13.07
C ASP A 9 -12.75 0.01 13.86
N LYS A 10 -12.75 -1.25 14.29
CA LYS A 10 -11.62 -1.82 15.04
C LYS A 10 -10.36 -1.89 14.20
N ILE A 11 -10.47 -2.28 12.93
CA ILE A 11 -9.31 -2.32 12.03
C ILE A 11 -8.83 -0.89 11.76
N TRP A 12 -9.73 0.03 11.40
CA TRP A 12 -9.41 1.43 11.16
C TRP A 12 -8.66 2.06 12.34
N ASP A 13 -9.22 1.98 13.54
CA ASP A 13 -8.64 2.56 14.76
C ASP A 13 -7.24 1.99 15.06
N ASN A 14 -6.99 0.71 14.72
CA ASN A 14 -5.68 0.09 14.91
C ASN A 14 -4.61 0.58 13.90
N HIS A 15 -5.00 1.19 12.78
CA HIS A 15 -4.09 1.56 11.70
C HIS A 15 -3.89 3.09 11.57
N VAL A 16 -4.65 3.90 12.29
CA VAL A 16 -4.43 5.35 12.36
C VAL A 16 -3.10 5.63 13.06
N VAL A 17 -2.19 6.31 12.36
CA VAL A 17 -0.91 6.78 12.89
C VAL A 17 -1.01 8.22 13.37
N VAL A 18 -1.69 9.06 12.58
CA VAL A 18 -1.93 10.48 12.88
C VAL A 18 -3.36 10.83 12.49
N ASP A 19 -4.07 11.48 13.39
CA ASP A 19 -5.39 12.06 13.14
C ASP A 19 -5.36 13.53 13.55
N GLU A 20 -5.31 14.41 12.55
CA GLU A 20 -5.20 15.86 12.73
C GLU A 20 -6.50 16.54 12.31
N PRO A 21 -7.05 17.47 13.13
CA PRO A 21 -8.26 18.19 12.77
C PRO A 21 -8.14 18.91 11.43
N GLY A 22 -9.07 18.63 10.51
CA GLY A 22 -9.11 19.25 9.19
C GLY A 22 -8.28 18.57 8.11
N SER A 23 -7.59 17.47 8.44
CA SER A 23 -6.83 16.65 7.49
C SER A 23 -7.39 15.22 7.44
N PRO A 24 -7.26 14.51 6.31
CA PRO A 24 -7.48 13.07 6.29
C PRO A 24 -6.53 12.36 7.27
N ALA A 25 -7.03 11.33 7.97
CA ALA A 25 -6.20 10.50 8.83
C ALA A 25 -5.07 9.83 8.02
N VAL A 26 -3.89 9.73 8.63
CA VAL A 26 -2.76 8.99 8.09
C VAL A 26 -2.84 7.56 8.58
N LEU A 27 -2.96 6.62 7.64
CA LEU A 27 -3.01 5.19 7.93
C LEU A 27 -1.65 4.53 7.69
N TYR A 28 -1.28 3.60 8.57
CA TYR A 28 -0.21 2.65 8.28
C TYR A 28 -0.75 1.57 7.32
N ILE A 29 0.04 1.22 6.31
CA ILE A 29 -0.30 0.16 5.36
C ILE A 29 0.62 -1.04 5.60
N ASP A 30 0.01 -2.15 6.03
CA ASP A 30 0.75 -3.34 6.43
C ASP A 30 1.18 -4.26 5.29
N LEU A 31 0.53 -4.14 4.13
CA LEU A 31 0.82 -4.96 2.96
C LEU A 31 0.52 -4.20 1.68
N HIS A 32 1.53 -4.10 0.81
CA HIS A 32 1.36 -3.66 -0.57
C HIS A 32 1.35 -4.86 -1.49
N LEU A 33 0.25 -5.03 -2.23
CA LEU A 33 0.15 -5.99 -3.32
C LEU A 33 0.33 -5.23 -4.63
N ILE A 34 1.35 -5.60 -5.38
CA ILE A 34 1.78 -4.87 -6.57
C ILE A 34 1.88 -5.85 -7.75
N HIS A 35 1.70 -5.35 -8.98
CA HIS A 35 1.76 -6.16 -10.20
C HIS A 35 2.46 -5.44 -11.35
N GLU A 36 2.84 -6.17 -12.39
CA GLU A 36 3.74 -5.71 -13.45
C GLU A 36 3.16 -4.65 -14.39
N VAL A 37 1.85 -4.36 -14.32
CA VAL A 37 1.20 -3.36 -15.18
C VAL A 37 1.32 -1.94 -14.61
N THR A 38 0.95 -1.75 -13.34
CA THR A 38 0.84 -0.40 -12.74
C THR A 38 2.09 -0.01 -11.94
N SER A 39 2.73 -0.98 -11.30
CA SER A 39 3.87 -0.74 -10.41
C SER A 39 5.12 -0.16 -11.07
N PRO A 40 5.44 -0.45 -12.35
CA PRO A 40 6.59 0.18 -13.00
C PRO A 40 6.54 1.72 -12.95
N GLN A 41 5.35 2.32 -13.10
CA GLN A 41 5.18 3.78 -12.98
C GLN A 41 5.45 4.27 -11.55
N ALA A 42 4.94 3.57 -10.54
CA ALA A 42 5.20 3.92 -9.13
C ALA A 42 6.69 3.83 -8.80
N PHE A 43 7.40 2.80 -9.29
CA PHE A 43 8.84 2.66 -9.10
C PHE A 43 9.65 3.74 -9.83
N SER A 44 9.21 4.19 -11.02
CA SER A 44 9.83 5.34 -11.69
C SER A 44 9.72 6.60 -10.84
N GLY A 45 8.53 6.88 -10.29
CA GLY A 45 8.34 8.01 -9.40
C GLY A 45 9.20 7.95 -8.13
N LEU A 46 9.44 6.77 -7.57
CA LEU A 46 10.40 6.60 -6.46
C LEU A 46 11.83 6.96 -6.88
N ARG A 47 12.30 6.43 -8.03
CA ARG A 47 13.64 6.69 -8.55
C ARG A 47 13.87 8.18 -8.84
N GLU A 48 12.91 8.83 -9.49
CA GLU A 48 12.98 10.28 -9.81
C GLU A 48 13.13 11.13 -8.55
N ARG A 49 12.51 10.71 -7.44
CA ARG A 49 12.59 11.39 -6.14
C ARG A 49 13.80 10.95 -5.30
N GLY A 50 14.64 10.04 -5.81
CA GLY A 50 15.77 9.48 -5.07
C GLY A 50 15.35 8.62 -3.87
N LEU A 51 14.15 8.04 -3.92
CA LEU A 51 13.57 7.24 -2.83
C LEU A 51 13.68 5.74 -3.11
N THR A 52 13.77 4.96 -2.04
CA THR A 52 13.66 3.50 -2.07
C THR A 52 12.31 3.05 -1.52
N VAL A 53 11.93 1.81 -1.80
CA VAL A 53 10.77 1.19 -1.13
C VAL A 53 11.03 1.16 0.37
N HIS A 54 10.11 1.72 1.15
CA HIS A 54 10.30 1.88 2.60
C HIS A 54 10.25 0.54 3.37
N ARG A 55 9.33 -0.36 2.98
CA ARG A 55 9.14 -1.69 3.61
C ARG A 55 9.11 -2.80 2.56
N PRO A 56 10.28 -3.23 2.03
CA PRO A 56 10.32 -4.29 1.02
C PRO A 56 9.69 -5.60 1.49
N SER A 57 9.84 -5.97 2.76
CA SER A 57 9.25 -7.20 3.33
C SER A 57 7.72 -7.17 3.43
N GLN A 58 7.11 -5.98 3.34
CA GLN A 58 5.66 -5.77 3.33
C GLN A 58 5.13 -5.50 1.93
N THR A 59 5.95 -5.70 0.89
CA THR A 59 5.57 -5.48 -0.50
C THR A 59 5.70 -6.79 -1.27
N ILE A 60 4.58 -7.34 -1.71
CA ILE A 60 4.54 -8.58 -2.48
C ILE A 60 4.21 -8.24 -3.92
N ALA A 61 5.11 -8.64 -4.82
CA ALA A 61 4.96 -8.46 -6.25
C ALA A 61 4.52 -9.75 -6.93
N THR A 62 3.51 -9.63 -7.78
CA THR A 62 3.05 -10.72 -8.65
C THR A 62 3.20 -10.31 -10.10
N MET A 63 3.53 -11.28 -10.96
CA MET A 63 3.61 -11.11 -12.40
C MET A 63 2.54 -12.01 -13.04
N ASP A 64 1.39 -11.46 -13.42
CA ASP A 64 0.21 -12.27 -13.78
C ASP A 64 -0.68 -11.75 -14.91
N HIS A 65 -0.58 -10.49 -15.34
CA HIS A 65 -1.48 -9.91 -16.34
C HIS A 65 -0.91 -9.92 -17.76
N SER A 66 0.38 -9.67 -17.94
CA SER A 66 1.03 -9.38 -19.23
C SER A 66 2.35 -10.13 -19.36
N ILE A 67 2.31 -11.44 -19.14
CA ILE A 67 3.47 -12.31 -19.24
C ILE A 67 3.59 -12.82 -20.68
N PRO A 68 4.65 -12.45 -21.42
CA PRO A 68 4.84 -12.97 -22.77
C PRO A 68 4.89 -14.50 -22.76
N THR A 69 4.05 -15.13 -23.57
CA THR A 69 4.05 -16.59 -23.75
C THR A 69 4.99 -17.05 -24.85
N THR A 70 5.64 -16.10 -25.54
CA THR A 70 6.66 -16.33 -26.56
C THR A 70 7.97 -15.63 -26.18
N PRO A 71 9.13 -16.14 -26.63
CA PRO A 71 10.42 -15.51 -26.38
C PRO A 71 10.47 -14.07 -26.91
N ILE A 72 11.25 -13.23 -26.23
CA ILE A 72 11.61 -11.86 -26.62
C ILE A 72 12.88 -11.88 -27.46
#